data_AF-A0A7V3BQP9-F1
#
_entry.id   AF-A0A7V3BQP9-F1
#
_cell.length_a   1.000
_cell.length_b   1.000
_cell.length_c   1.000
_cell.angle_alpha   90.00
_cell.angle_beta   90.00
_cell.angle_gamma   90.00
#
_symmetry.space_group_name_H-M   'P 1'
#
loop_
_entity.id
_entity.type
_entity.pdbx_description
1 polymer ?
#
loop_
_entity_poly.entity_id
_entity_poly.type
_entity_poly.pdbx_seq_one_letter_code
_entity_poly.pdbx_strand_id
1 'polypeptide(L)'
;MITVLVALVAVAALGLAASAAMRARSLRESLQDAQRRLYLAQARLNELENTVQQELRKLRGAIHRQAGGALFEPTMKIADAIAIDPRVREILGQFHLGGCSACAINEEHTIAQAAATYGVNLEHLMAALEALENGQAPTSPPPRHGGLLQLNEF
;
A
#
# COMPACT_ATOMS: atom_id res chain seq x y z
N MET A 1 76.35 15.31 -8.25
CA MET A 1 75.31 15.42 -9.30
C MET A 1 74.15 14.44 -9.09
N ILE A 2 74.40 13.15 -8.86
CA ILE A 2 73.33 12.13 -8.68
C ILE A 2 72.41 12.46 -7.49
N THR A 3 72.96 12.87 -6.35
CA THR A 3 72.17 13.23 -5.15
C THR A 3 71.22 14.40 -5.37
N VAL A 4 71.63 15.39 -6.16
CA VAL A 4 70.80 16.56 -6.51
C VAL A 4 69.64 16.16 -7.41
N LEU A 5 69.89 15.28 -8.38
CA LEU A 5 68.85 14.72 -9.26
C LEU A 5 67.81 13.94 -8.48
N VAL A 6 68.24 13.07 -7.55
CA VAL A 6 67.33 12.32 -6.68
C VAL A 6 66.48 13.24 -5.81
N ALA A 7 67.08 14.29 -5.23
CA ALA A 7 66.35 15.27 -4.42
C ALA A 7 65.27 16.01 -5.23
N LEU A 8 65.57 16.42 -6.48
CA LEU A 8 64.61 17.08 -7.34
C LEU A 8 63.42 16.17 -7.70
N VAL A 9 63.68 14.90 -8.01
CA VAL A 9 62.63 13.91 -8.29
C VAL A 9 61.75 13.67 -7.06
N ALA A 10 62.35 13.57 -5.86
CA ALA A 10 61.60 13.40 -4.63
C ALA A 10 60.66 14.58 -4.35
N VAL A 11 61.14 15.82 -4.52
CA VAL A 11 60.31 17.03 -4.36
C VAL A 11 59.19 17.08 -5.40
N ALA A 12 59.48 16.73 -6.66
CA ALA A 12 58.46 16.67 -7.70
C ALA A 12 57.38 15.60 -7.40
N ALA A 13 57.78 14.43 -6.91
CA ALA A 13 56.85 13.36 -6.52
C ALA A 13 55.96 13.78 -5.34
N LEU A 14 56.52 14.45 -4.33
CA LEU A 14 55.77 15.02 -3.20
C LEU A 14 54.76 16.08 -3.66
N GLY A 15 55.14 16.97 -4.58
CA GLY A 15 54.24 17.96 -5.16
C GLY A 15 53.09 17.32 -5.94
N LEU A 16 53.37 16.30 -6.74
CA LEU A 16 52.35 15.55 -7.48
C LEU A 16 51.40 14.82 -6.53
N ALA A 17 51.91 14.13 -5.51
CA ALA A 17 51.08 13.45 -4.51
C ALA A 17 50.16 14.42 -3.75
N ALA A 18 50.68 15.59 -3.36
CA ALA A 18 49.89 16.63 -2.70
C ALA A 18 48.78 17.17 -3.62
N SER A 19 49.09 17.48 -4.88
CA SER A 19 48.10 17.96 -5.84
C SER A 19 47.01 16.92 -6.16
N ALA A 20 47.39 15.64 -6.29
CA ALA A 20 46.46 14.54 -6.50
C ALA A 20 45.55 14.33 -5.28
N ALA A 21 46.10 14.42 -4.07
CA ALA A 21 45.33 14.34 -2.83
C ALA A 21 44.33 15.51 -2.71
N MET A 22 44.73 16.72 -3.10
CA MET A 22 43.81 17.88 -3.11
C MET A 22 42.68 17.70 -4.12
N ARG A 23 42.97 17.24 -5.34
CA ARG A 23 41.94 16.93 -6.35
C ARG A 23 41.00 15.82 -5.88
N ALA A 24 41.55 14.75 -5.29
CA ALA A 24 40.75 13.65 -4.76
C ALA A 24 39.81 14.09 -3.63
N ARG A 25 40.22 15.07 -2.81
CA ARG A 25 39.37 15.65 -1.77
C ARG A 25 38.19 16.42 -2.37
N SER A 26 38.40 17.26 -3.37
CA SER A 26 37.30 18.04 -3.97
C SER A 26 36.28 17.17 -4.72
N LEU A 27 36.74 16.09 -5.36
CA LEU A 27 35.84 15.13 -6.02
C LEU A 27 34.94 14.40 -5.00
N ARG A 28 35.47 14.09 -3.82
CA ARG A 28 34.67 13.46 -2.74
C ARG A 28 33.60 14.40 -2.21
N GLU A 29 33.92 15.67 -2.01
CA GLU A 29 32.94 16.69 -1.59
C GLU A 29 31.82 16.83 -2.62
N SER A 30 32.17 16.86 -3.92
CA SER A 30 31.19 16.96 -5.00
C SER A 30 30.22 15.77 -5.05
N LEU A 31 30.70 14.56 -4.76
CA LEU A 31 29.86 13.37 -4.69
C LEU A 31 28.91 13.39 -3.49
N GLN A 32 29.39 13.83 -2.33
CA GLN A 32 28.55 13.96 -1.14
C GLN A 32 27.42 14.97 -1.37
N ASP A 33 27.72 16.09 -2.02
CA ASP A 33 26.72 17.08 -2.39
C ASP A 33 25.70 16.53 -3.40
N ALA A 34 26.15 15.78 -4.40
CA ALA A 34 25.27 15.13 -5.37
C ALA A 34 24.33 14.12 -4.70
N GLN A 35 24.85 13.27 -3.81
CA GLN A 35 24.05 12.32 -3.03
C GLN A 35 23.02 13.02 -2.15
N ARG A 36 23.40 14.11 -1.48
CA ARG A 36 22.49 14.89 -0.63
C ARG A 36 21.34 15.49 -1.44
N ARG A 37 21.61 15.99 -2.64
CA ARG A 37 20.58 16.51 -3.55
C ARG A 37 19.59 15.42 -3.98
N LEU A 38 20.07 14.21 -4.27
CA LEU A 38 19.21 13.08 -4.61
C LEU A 38 18.31 12.69 -3.43
N TYR A 39 18.87 12.60 -2.23
CA TYR A 39 18.09 12.28 -1.02
C TYR A 39 16.98 13.32 -0.77
N LEU A 40 17.31 14.61 -0.87
CA LEU A 40 16.32 15.69 -0.72
C LEU A 40 15.25 15.66 -1.82
N ALA A 41 15.63 15.34 -3.06
CA ALA A 41 14.68 15.20 -4.16
C ALA A 41 13.71 14.03 -3.91
N GLN A 42 14.22 12.87 -3.48
CA GLN A 42 13.38 11.72 -3.11
C GLN A 42 12.43 12.06 -1.96
N ALA A 43 12.90 12.76 -0.93
CA ALA A 43 12.06 13.17 0.19
C ALA A 43 10.89 14.07 -0.26
N ARG A 44 11.13 15.01 -1.19
CA ARG A 44 10.07 15.85 -1.77
C ARG A 44 9.06 15.08 -2.59
N LEU A 45 9.50 14.06 -3.34
CA LEU A 45 8.59 13.21 -4.11
C LEU A 45 7.66 12.43 -3.18
N ASN A 46 8.19 11.86 -2.10
CA ASN A 46 7.38 11.16 -1.10
C ASN A 46 6.39 12.12 -0.41
N GLU A 47 6.81 13.34 -0.10
CA GLU A 47 5.93 14.36 0.48
C GLU A 47 4.79 14.75 -0.48
N LEU A 48 5.11 14.93 -1.76
CA LEU A 48 4.12 15.20 -2.81
C LEU A 48 3.14 14.04 -2.96
N GLU A 49 3.64 12.80 -2.98
CA GLU A 49 2.79 11.60 -3.05
C GLU A 49 1.81 11.56 -1.87
N ASN A 50 2.30 11.76 -0.65
CA ASN A 50 1.47 11.80 0.55
C ASN A 50 0.39 12.89 0.46
N THR A 51 0.75 14.07 -0.02
CA THR A 51 -0.18 15.20 -0.19
C THR A 51 -1.28 14.87 -1.21
N VAL A 52 -0.90 14.33 -2.38
CA VAL A 52 -1.85 13.93 -3.41
C VAL A 52 -2.80 12.85 -2.89
N GLN A 53 -2.28 11.83 -2.22
CA GLN A 53 -3.12 10.80 -1.61
C GLN A 53 -4.09 11.37 -0.57
N GLN A 54 -3.63 12.32 0.24
CA GLN A 54 -4.46 12.94 1.26
C GLN A 54 -5.58 13.78 0.64
N GLU A 55 -5.30 14.54 -0.41
CA GLU A 55 -6.32 15.31 -1.13
C GLU A 55 -7.32 14.38 -1.84
N LEU A 56 -6.84 13.33 -2.51
CA LEU A 56 -7.74 12.33 -3.12
C LEU A 56 -8.68 11.69 -2.08
N ARG A 57 -8.19 11.38 -0.88
CA ARG A 57 -9.04 10.85 0.21
C ARG A 57 -10.09 11.87 0.65
N LYS A 58 -9.74 13.15 0.76
CA LYS A 58 -10.70 14.22 1.11
C LYS A 58 -11.76 14.40 0.04
N LEU A 59 -11.36 14.50 -1.23
CA LEU A 59 -12.26 14.62 -2.38
C LEU A 59 -13.19 13.41 -2.46
N ARG A 60 -12.65 12.20 -2.34
CA ARG A 60 -13.42 10.95 -2.31
C ARG A 60 -14.46 11.00 -1.18
N GLY A 61 -14.07 11.32 0.05
CA GLY A 61 -15.00 11.44 1.18
C GLY A 61 -16.04 12.56 1.03
N ALA A 62 -15.73 13.64 0.30
CA ALA A 62 -16.69 14.70 -0.01
C ALA A 62 -17.71 14.26 -1.07
N ILE A 63 -17.25 13.57 -2.12
CA ILE A 63 -18.11 12.99 -3.17
C ILE A 63 -19.06 11.98 -2.52
N HIS A 64 -18.58 11.08 -1.66
CA HIS A 64 -19.46 10.10 -1.00
C HIS A 64 -20.51 10.76 -0.09
N ARG A 65 -20.13 11.77 0.70
CA ARG A 65 -21.09 12.51 1.53
C ARG A 65 -22.17 13.24 0.73
N GLN A 66 -21.86 13.73 -0.47
CA GLN A 66 -22.83 14.38 -1.35
C GLN A 66 -23.63 13.40 -2.21
N ALA A 67 -23.02 12.27 -2.59
CA ALA A 67 -23.65 11.28 -3.47
C ALA A 67 -24.73 10.46 -2.76
N GLY A 68 -24.67 10.32 -1.42
CA GLY A 68 -25.67 9.56 -0.65
C GLY A 68 -25.88 8.12 -1.15
N GLY A 69 -24.93 7.61 -1.93
CA GLY A 69 -25.00 6.35 -2.66
C GLY A 69 -23.86 5.44 -2.20
N ALA A 70 -24.19 4.18 -1.98
CA ALA A 70 -23.27 3.17 -1.50
C ALA A 70 -22.01 3.12 -2.40
N LEU A 71 -20.83 3.17 -1.78
CA LEU A 71 -19.54 3.03 -2.46
C LEU A 71 -19.39 1.69 -3.20
N PHE A 72 -20.14 0.71 -2.74
CA PHE A 72 -20.16 -0.65 -3.24
C PHE A 72 -21.59 -0.99 -3.68
N GLU A 73 -21.72 -1.62 -4.83
CA GLU A 73 -23.01 -2.09 -5.35
C GLU A 73 -23.03 -3.62 -5.44
N PRO A 74 -24.17 -4.30 -5.18
CA PRO A 74 -24.24 -5.77 -5.25
C PRO A 74 -23.91 -6.34 -6.64
N THR A 75 -24.12 -5.54 -7.68
CA THR A 75 -23.89 -5.88 -9.10
C THR A 75 -22.45 -5.70 -9.52
N MET A 76 -21.60 -5.02 -8.74
CA MET A 76 -20.21 -4.80 -9.09
C MET A 76 -19.38 -6.08 -8.91
N LYS A 77 -18.29 -6.22 -9.67
CA LYS A 77 -17.37 -7.36 -9.50
C LYS A 77 -16.55 -7.21 -8.23
N ILE A 78 -16.15 -8.34 -7.66
CA ILE A 78 -15.24 -8.37 -6.52
C ILE A 78 -13.89 -7.70 -6.86
N ALA A 79 -13.37 -7.92 -8.07
CA ALA A 79 -12.16 -7.25 -8.56
C ALA A 79 -12.29 -5.72 -8.46
N ASP A 80 -13.42 -5.17 -8.91
CA ASP A 80 -13.69 -3.74 -8.90
C ASP A 80 -13.81 -3.20 -7.47
N ALA A 81 -14.46 -3.95 -6.57
CA ALA A 81 -14.59 -3.58 -5.17
C ALA A 81 -13.22 -3.56 -4.45
N ILE A 82 -12.35 -4.55 -4.72
CA ILE A 82 -10.98 -4.60 -4.18
C ILE A 82 -10.12 -3.46 -4.75
N ALA A 83 -10.33 -3.07 -6.01
CA ALA A 83 -9.63 -1.94 -6.62
C ALA A 83 -10.05 -0.59 -6.00
N ILE A 84 -11.28 -0.48 -5.50
CA ILE A 84 -11.76 0.71 -4.78
C ILE A 84 -11.13 0.81 -3.38
N ASP A 85 -11.18 -0.28 -2.60
CA ASP A 85 -10.56 -0.37 -1.27
C ASP A 85 -9.98 -1.78 -1.04
N PRO A 86 -8.65 -1.92 -0.82
CA PRO A 86 -8.04 -3.23 -0.60
C PRO A 86 -8.52 -3.94 0.67
N ARG A 87 -9.11 -3.22 1.64
CA ARG A 87 -9.70 -3.80 2.86
C ARG A 87 -10.95 -4.63 2.58
N VAL A 88 -11.54 -4.52 1.38
CA VAL A 88 -12.63 -5.40 0.94
C VAL A 88 -12.23 -6.88 1.01
N ARG A 89 -10.95 -7.20 0.73
CA ARG A 89 -10.45 -8.58 0.83
C ARG A 89 -10.54 -9.15 2.25
N GLU A 90 -10.37 -8.29 3.26
CA GLU A 90 -10.51 -8.67 4.67
C GLU A 90 -11.96 -8.96 5.03
N ILE A 91 -12.90 -8.10 4.61
CA ILE A 91 -14.35 -8.32 4.82
C ILE A 91 -14.80 -9.61 4.16
N LEU A 92 -14.44 -9.85 2.89
CA LEU A 92 -14.79 -11.08 2.18
C LEU A 92 -14.27 -12.32 2.94
N GLY A 93 -13.06 -12.25 3.49
CA GLY A 93 -12.49 -13.29 4.35
C GLY A 93 -13.28 -13.55 5.63
N GLN A 94 -13.81 -12.51 6.28
CA GLN A 94 -14.65 -12.64 7.49
C GLN A 94 -15.98 -13.35 7.22
N PHE A 95 -16.53 -13.21 6.02
CA PHE A 95 -17.72 -13.92 5.56
C PHE A 95 -17.39 -15.29 4.94
N HIS A 96 -16.14 -15.75 5.05
CA HIS A 96 -15.64 -16.99 4.46
C HIS A 96 -15.81 -17.09 2.93
N LEU A 97 -15.96 -15.97 2.24
CA LEU A 97 -15.84 -15.90 0.79
C LEU A 97 -14.35 -16.10 0.46
N GLY A 98 -13.95 -17.35 0.17
CA GLY A 98 -12.54 -17.78 0.06
C GLY A 98 -12.04 -18.67 1.21
N GLY A 99 -12.94 -19.24 2.02
CA GLY A 99 -12.64 -19.88 3.31
C GLY A 99 -11.93 -21.24 3.33
N CYS A 100 -11.35 -21.72 2.25
CA CYS A 100 -10.43 -22.86 2.30
C CYS A 100 -9.05 -22.37 1.87
N SER A 101 -7.98 -22.89 2.47
CA SER A 101 -6.58 -22.58 2.14
C SER A 101 -6.18 -22.78 0.67
N ALA A 102 -7.10 -23.29 -0.16
CA ALA A 102 -6.96 -23.52 -1.60
C ALA A 102 -8.06 -22.84 -2.47
N CYS A 103 -9.06 -22.18 -1.89
CA CYS A 103 -10.15 -21.55 -2.65
C CYS A 103 -9.85 -20.07 -2.87
N ALA A 104 -9.24 -19.75 -4.02
CA ALA A 104 -9.12 -18.38 -4.47
C ALA A 104 -10.53 -17.77 -4.65
N ILE A 105 -10.73 -16.58 -4.09
CA ILE A 105 -11.92 -15.78 -4.38
C ILE A 105 -11.97 -15.57 -5.89
N ASN A 106 -13.07 -15.93 -6.54
CA ASN A 106 -13.24 -15.65 -7.95
C ASN A 106 -13.55 -14.15 -8.12
N GLU A 107 -12.53 -13.37 -8.43
CA GLU A 107 -12.61 -11.91 -8.56
C GLU A 107 -13.51 -11.47 -9.73
N GLU A 108 -13.85 -12.39 -10.65
CA GLU A 108 -14.78 -12.12 -11.75
C GLU A 108 -16.26 -12.16 -11.34
N HIS A 109 -16.60 -12.79 -10.21
CA HIS A 109 -17.98 -12.83 -9.72
C HIS A 109 -18.42 -11.47 -9.19
N THR A 110 -19.72 -11.17 -9.32
CA THR A 110 -20.31 -10.03 -8.63
C THR A 110 -20.42 -10.30 -7.13
N ILE A 111 -20.50 -9.26 -6.31
CA ILE A 111 -20.68 -9.38 -4.86
C ILE A 111 -21.94 -10.20 -4.55
N ALA A 112 -23.04 -9.94 -5.25
CA ALA A 112 -24.29 -10.70 -5.11
C ALA A 112 -24.14 -12.17 -5.54
N GLN A 113 -23.45 -12.44 -6.65
CA GLN A 113 -23.21 -13.81 -7.11
C GLN A 113 -22.34 -14.60 -6.14
N ALA A 114 -21.31 -13.97 -5.59
CA ALA A 114 -20.47 -14.59 -4.59
C ALA A 114 -21.26 -14.84 -3.29
N ALA A 115 -22.02 -13.87 -2.79
CA ALA A 115 -22.86 -14.06 -1.62
C ALA A 115 -23.84 -15.25 -1.79
N ALA A 116 -24.50 -15.34 -2.95
CA ALA A 116 -25.38 -16.46 -3.27
C ALA A 116 -24.64 -17.80 -3.36
N THR A 117 -23.46 -17.82 -4.01
CA THR A 117 -22.66 -19.04 -4.21
C THR A 117 -22.15 -19.62 -2.88
N TYR A 118 -21.75 -18.75 -1.95
CA TYR A 118 -21.18 -19.14 -0.66
C TYR A 118 -22.22 -19.18 0.47
N GLY A 119 -23.50 -18.97 0.17
CA GLY A 119 -24.60 -18.99 1.16
C GLY A 119 -24.49 -17.88 2.22
N VAL A 120 -23.90 -16.74 1.85
CA VAL A 120 -23.76 -15.56 2.70
C VAL A 120 -24.98 -14.66 2.50
N ASN A 121 -25.47 -14.08 3.59
CA ASN A 121 -26.55 -13.09 3.50
C ASN A 121 -25.99 -11.80 2.87
N LEU A 122 -26.51 -11.46 1.68
CA LEU A 122 -26.09 -10.30 0.90
C LEU A 122 -26.24 -8.98 1.66
N GLU A 123 -27.33 -8.80 2.42
CA GLU A 123 -27.55 -7.57 3.19
C GLU A 123 -26.47 -7.37 4.26
N HIS A 124 -26.10 -8.44 4.98
CA HIS A 124 -25.03 -8.37 5.96
C HIS A 124 -23.65 -8.10 5.33
N LEU A 125 -23.39 -8.68 4.16
CA LEU A 125 -22.15 -8.42 3.42
C LEU A 125 -22.07 -6.96 2.96
N MET A 126 -23.17 -6.43 2.39
CA MET A 126 -23.25 -5.04 1.96
C MET A 126 -23.12 -4.08 3.15
N ALA A 127 -23.77 -4.36 4.28
CA ALA A 127 -23.64 -3.55 5.49
C ALA A 127 -22.19 -3.52 6.02
N ALA A 128 -21.45 -4.63 5.92
CA ALA A 128 -20.04 -4.67 6.31
C ALA A 128 -19.13 -3.89 5.35
N LEU A 129 -19.45 -3.88 4.05
CA LEU A 129 -18.74 -3.06 3.06
C LEU A 129 -19.05 -1.57 3.23
N GLU A 130 -20.28 -1.21 3.57
CA GLU A 130 -20.68 0.15 3.94
C GLU A 130 -20.04 0.59 5.28
N ALA A 131 -19.76 -0.33 6.20
CA ALA A 131 -19.01 -0.02 7.43
C ALA A 131 -17.54 0.38 7.13
N LEU A 132 -16.91 -0.23 6.12
CA LEU A 132 -15.57 0.16 5.65
C LEU A 132 -15.53 1.59 5.10
N GLU A 133 -16.59 1.99 4.39
CA GLU A 133 -16.75 3.35 3.84
C GLU A 133 -16.74 4.40 4.96
N ASN A 134 -17.38 4.11 6.10
CA ASN A 134 -17.47 5.01 7.24
C ASN A 134 -16.24 5.01 8.17
N GLY A 135 -15.22 4.18 7.86
CA GLY A 135 -14.03 4.03 8.71
C GLY A 135 -14.30 3.29 10.02
N GLN A 136 -15.44 2.61 10.13
CA GLN A 136 -15.80 1.81 11.29
C GLN A 136 -15.14 0.43 11.18
N ALA A 137 -14.74 -0.17 12.31
CA ALA A 137 -14.24 -1.55 12.30
C ALA A 137 -15.32 -2.50 11.76
N PRO A 138 -14.95 -3.53 10.97
CA PRO A 138 -15.88 -4.52 10.47
C PRO A 138 -16.72 -5.07 11.62
N THR A 139 -18.02 -4.81 11.63
CA THR A 139 -18.90 -5.41 12.61
C THR A 139 -18.99 -6.89 12.25
N SER A 140 -18.44 -7.74 13.11
CA SER A 140 -18.47 -9.19 12.97
C SER A 140 -19.90 -9.67 12.68
N PRO A 141 -20.09 -10.65 11.78
CA PRO A 141 -21.43 -11.16 11.48
C PRO A 141 -22.14 -11.63 12.76
N PRO A 142 -23.47 -11.40 12.89
CA PRO A 142 -24.20 -11.82 14.08
C PRO A 142 -24.06 -13.34 14.28
N PRO A 143 -24.06 -13.83 15.53
CA PRO A 143 -23.97 -15.25 15.80
C PRO A 143 -25.07 -15.99 15.04
N ARG A 144 -24.69 -17.00 14.25
CA ARG A 144 -25.63 -17.90 13.59
C ARG A 144 -26.52 -18.49 14.67
N HIS A 145 -27.77 -18.03 14.79
CA HIS A 145 -28.80 -18.78 15.51
C HIS A 145 -29.04 -20.06 14.71
N GLY A 146 -28.31 -21.11 15.08
CA GLY A 146 -28.57 -22.48 14.65
C GLY A 146 -29.94 -22.90 15.16
N GLY A 147 -30.97 -22.55 14.40
CA GLY A 147 -32.27 -23.17 14.50
C GLY A 147 -32.24 -24.55 13.84
N LEU A 148 -32.82 -25.52 14.54
CA LEU A 148 -33.14 -26.92 14.17
C LEU A 148 -31.97 -27.89 14.48
N LEU A 149 -32.11 -28.91 15.34
CA LEU A 149 -33.22 -29.84 15.53
C LEU A 149 -33.30 -30.33 17.00
N GLN A 150 -34.36 -29.96 17.73
CA GLN A 150 -34.77 -30.70 18.93
C GLN A 150 -35.79 -31.76 18.47
N LEU A 151 -35.30 -32.81 17.81
CA LEU A 151 -36.02 -34.07 17.69
C LEU A 151 -35.71 -34.85 18.97
N ASN A 152 -36.64 -34.83 19.93
CA ASN A 152 -36.87 -35.91 20.89
C ASN A 152 -38.10 -35.57 21.74
N GLU A 153 -39.27 -35.94 21.23
CA GLU A 153 -40.25 -36.61 22.07
C GLU A 153 -40.19 -38.10 21.69
N PHE A 154 -39.72 -38.94 22.62
CA PHE A 154 -40.19 -40.27 23.00
C PHE A 154 -39.29 -40.82 24.12
#